data_AF-A0A8T3NIE8-F1
#
_entry.id   AF-A0A8T3NIE8-F1
#
_cell.length_a   1.000
_cell.length_b   1.000
_cell.length_c   1.000
_cell.angle_alpha   90.00
_cell.angle_beta   90.00
_cell.angle_gamma   90.00
#
_symmetry.space_group_name_H-M   'P 1'
#
loop_
_entity.id
_entity.type
_entity.pdbx_description
1 polymer ?
#
loop_
_entity_poly.entity_id
_entity_poly.type
_entity_poly.pdbx_seq_one_letter_code
_entity_poly.pdbx_strand_id
1 'polypeptide(L)' 'PTEAYTRKAPVSFGAAPAPFDTSAADIMGWMIGHYREHVAQIGDLLTTWKASKS' A
#
# COMPACT_ATOMS: atom_id res chain seq x y z
N PRO A 1 14.03 8.33 -11.18
CA PRO A 1 13.51 6.98 -11.51
C PRO A 1 13.80 6.64 -12.98
N THR A 2 14.02 5.38 -13.32
CA THR A 2 14.20 4.97 -14.72
C THR A 2 12.86 5.06 -15.45
N GLU A 3 12.90 5.30 -16.76
CA GLU A 3 11.69 5.30 -17.60
C GLU A 3 10.92 3.97 -17.47
N ALA A 4 11.65 2.84 -17.45
CA ALA A 4 11.07 1.52 -17.23
C ALA A 4 10.29 1.41 -15.90
N TYR A 5 10.72 2.12 -14.85
CA TYR A 5 10.07 2.07 -13.54
C TYR A 5 8.76 2.87 -13.50
N THR A 6 8.69 3.98 -14.24
CA THR A 6 7.49 4.84 -14.30
C THR A 6 6.57 4.51 -15.46
N ARG A 7 7.00 3.68 -16.41
CA ARG A 7 6.19 3.27 -17.56
C ARG A 7 4.93 2.56 -17.08
N LYS A 8 3.80 3.06 -17.55
CA LYS A 8 2.48 2.48 -17.31
C LYS A 8 2.20 1.32 -18.27
N ALA A 9 1.47 0.33 -17.78
CA ALA A 9 0.99 -0.79 -18.57
C ALA A 9 -0.38 -1.25 -18.05
N PRO A 10 -1.24 -1.80 -18.91
CA PRO A 10 -2.49 -2.41 -18.48
C PRO A 10 -2.22 -3.66 -17.66
N VAL A 11 -2.63 -3.66 -16.39
CA VAL A 11 -2.50 -4.79 -15.46
C VAL A 11 -3.90 -5.30 -15.12
N SER A 12 -4.17 -6.55 -15.49
CA SER A 12 -5.41 -7.24 -15.12
C SER A 12 -5.31 -7.77 -13.68
N PHE A 13 -6.34 -7.56 -12.88
CA PHE A 13 -6.40 -8.05 -11.50
C PHE A 13 -7.75 -8.74 -11.23
N GLY A 14 -7.70 -10.02 -10.90
CA GLY A 14 -8.88 -10.83 -10.59
C GLY A 14 -9.94 -10.78 -11.70
N ALA A 15 -11.21 -10.66 -11.29
CA ALA A 15 -12.35 -10.53 -12.19
C ALA A 15 -12.67 -9.06 -12.54
N ALA A 16 -11.69 -8.15 -12.45
CA ALA A 16 -11.92 -6.76 -12.80
C ALA A 16 -12.37 -6.64 -14.26
N PRO A 17 -13.41 -5.82 -14.54
CA PRO A 17 -14.00 -5.72 -15.87
C PRO A 17 -13.05 -5.07 -16.91
N ALA A 18 -12.02 -4.33 -16.46
CA ALA A 18 -11.00 -3.76 -17.33
C ALA A 18 -9.62 -3.75 -16.64
N PRO A 19 -8.51 -3.83 -17.40
CA PRO A 19 -7.16 -3.69 -16.87
C PRO A 19 -6.89 -2.29 -16.29
N PHE A 20 -6.09 -2.22 -15.23
CA PHE A 20 -5.68 -0.98 -14.58
C PHE A 20 -4.39 -0.44 -15.18
N ASP A 21 -4.33 0.86 -15.45
CA ASP A 21 -3.12 1.50 -15.93
C ASP A 21 -2.10 1.68 -14.79
N THR A 22 -1.12 0.77 -14.71
CA THR A 22 -0.27 0.59 -13.52
C THR A 22 1.21 0.52 -13.91
N SER A 23 2.07 1.14 -13.11
CA SER A 23 3.53 1.08 -13.21
C SER A 23 4.13 0.43 -11.97
N ALA A 24 5.41 0.05 -12.04
CA ALA A 24 6.16 -0.41 -10.88
C ALA A 24 6.22 0.67 -9.78
N ALA A 25 6.29 1.94 -10.17
CA ALA A 25 6.25 3.06 -9.23
C ALA A 25 4.95 3.14 -8.43
N ASP A 26 3.80 2.88 -9.05
CA ASP A 26 2.51 2.92 -8.34
C ASP A 26 2.39 1.79 -7.33
N ILE A 27 2.82 0.57 -7.71
CA ILE A 27 2.82 -0.59 -6.82
C ILE A 27 3.69 -0.34 -5.60
N MET A 28 4.92 0.14 -5.81
CA MET A 28 5.83 0.46 -4.72
C MET A 28 5.33 1.61 -3.87
N GLY A 29 4.74 2.65 -4.48
CA GLY A 29 4.14 3.77 -3.77
C GLY A 29 3.01 3.32 -2.85
N TRP A 30 2.09 2.50 -3.37
CA TRP A 30 1.01 1.89 -2.60
C TRP A 30 1.54 1.05 -1.45
N MET A 31 2.48 0.13 -1.70
CA MET A 31 3.04 -0.75 -0.69
C MET A 31 3.75 0.03 0.43
N ILE A 32 4.58 1.01 0.08
CA ILE A 32 5.26 1.86 1.06
C ILE A 32 4.26 2.67 1.90
N GLY A 33 3.25 3.26 1.25
CA GLY A 33 2.19 3.99 1.94
C GLY A 33 1.45 3.10 2.93
N HIS A 34 1.06 1.92 2.48
CA HIS A 34 0.33 0.93 3.27
C HIS A 34 1.09 0.48 4.52
N TYR A 35 2.39 0.15 4.39
CA TYR A 35 3.18 -0.22 5.58
C TYR A 35 3.36 0.95 6.55
N ARG A 36 3.51 2.18 6.06
CA ARG A 36 3.61 3.37 6.93
C ARG A 36 2.32 3.60 7.72
N GLU A 37 1.17 3.37 7.11
CA GLU A 37 -0.13 3.44 7.79
C GLU A 37 -0.22 2.41 8.93
N HIS A 38 0.17 1.17 8.66
CA HIS A 38 0.16 0.11 9.67
C HIS A 38 1.09 0.37 10.86
N VAL A 39 2.23 1.05 10.67
CA VAL A 39 3.12 1.41 11.78
C VAL A 39 2.39 2.29 12.81
N ALA A 40 1.64 3.30 12.35
CA ALA A 40 0.87 4.16 13.25
C ALA A 40 -0.23 3.36 13.96
N GLN A 41 -1.00 2.56 13.21
CA GLN A 41 -2.09 1.74 13.75
C GLN A 41 -1.60 0.74 14.82
N ILE A 42 -0.41 0.14 14.65
CA ILE A 42 0.19 -0.72 15.69
C ILE A 42 0.48 0.07 16.96
N GLY A 43 0.97 1.32 16.84
CA GLY A 43 1.17 2.22 17.97
C GLY A 43 -0.13 2.49 18.73
N ASP A 44 -1.22 2.75 18.01
CA ASP A 44 -2.55 2.98 18.59
C ASP A 44 -3.09 1.74 19.31
N LEU A 45 -2.92 0.56 18.70
CA LEU A 45 -3.30 -0.72 19.31
C LEU A 45 -2.53 -0.99 20.61
N LEU A 46 -1.22 -0.76 20.61
CA LEU A 46 -0.39 -0.92 21.81
C LEU A 46 -0.78 0.05 22.92
N THR A 47 -1.07 1.31 22.56
CA THR A 47 -1.53 2.34 23.50
C THR A 47 -2.85 1.93 24.13
N THR A 48 -3.82 1.50 23.31
CA THR A 48 -5.13 1.01 23.76
C THR A 48 -5.00 -0.20 24.68
N TRP A 49 -4.15 -1.15 24.31
CA TRP A 49 -3.90 -2.34 25.14
C TRP A 49 -3.28 -2.00 26.50
N LYS A 50 -2.32 -1.07 26.56
CA LYS A 50 -1.73 -0.62 27.83
C LYS A 50 -2.78 0.03 28.74
N ALA A 51 -3.65 0.86 28.17
CA ALA A 51 -4.71 1.53 28.92
C ALA A 51 -5.75 0.54 29.47
N SER A 52 -6.03 -0.57 28.77
CA SER A 52 -7.00 -1.59 29.24
C SER A 52 -6.44 -2.53 30.32
N LYS A 53 -5.17 -2.40 30.70
CA LYS A 53 -4.51 -3.14 31.78
C LYS A 53 -4.43 -2.37 33.10
N SER A 54 -4.88 -1.12 33.12
CA SER A 54 -4.89 -0.24 34.32
C SER A 54 -6.23 -0.30 35.05
#